data_AF-A0A1X1YCH3-F1
#
_entry.id   AF-A0A1X1YCH3-F1
#
_cell.length_a   1.000
_cell.length_b   1.000
_cell.length_c   1.000
_cell.angle_alpha   90.00
_cell.angle_beta   90.00
_cell.angle_gamma   90.00
#
_symmetry.space_group_name_H-M   'P 1'
#
loop_
_entity.id
_entity.type
_entity.pdbx_description
1 polymer ?
#
loop_
_entity_poly.entity_id
_entity_poly.type
_entity_poly.pdbx_seq_one_letter_code
_entity_poly.pdbx_strand_id
1 'polypeptide(L)'
;MTTAADEARYGPFGFIAALATIAIVETATWIWIPYWIAQLYLFGIATVVVVPTGFFMSQTGGTKTAQIGRGMLIGYLATPLTIALVVIPPVVITQLLHRA
;
A
#
# COMPACT_ATOMS: atom_id res chain seq x y z
N MET A 1 -35.51 8.23 18.76
CA MET A 1 -34.09 8.45 18.46
C MET A 1 -33.77 7.72 17.18
N THR A 2 -33.82 8.41 16.03
CA THR A 2 -33.40 7.84 14.75
C THR A 2 -31.87 7.86 14.75
N THR A 3 -31.24 6.70 14.90
CA THR A 3 -29.80 6.55 14.67
C THR A 3 -29.55 6.98 13.23
N ALA A 4 -29.00 8.19 13.05
CA ALA A 4 -28.37 8.57 11.80
C ALA A 4 -27.49 7.38 11.40
N ALA A 5 -27.77 6.79 10.24
CA ALA A 5 -27.02 5.66 9.75
C ALA A 5 -25.54 5.96 9.96
N ASP A 6 -24.85 5.13 10.76
CA ASP A 6 -23.41 5.20 10.93
C ASP A 6 -22.82 5.30 9.53
N GLU A 7 -22.30 6.48 9.20
CA GLU A 7 -21.68 6.75 7.93
C GLU A 7 -20.45 5.82 7.85
N ALA A 8 -20.61 4.67 7.18
CA ALA A 8 -19.71 3.53 7.35
C ALA A 8 -18.25 3.94 7.12
N ARG A 9 -17.41 3.75 8.14
CA ARG A 9 -15.99 4.17 8.11
C ARG A 9 -15.20 3.52 6.97
N TYR A 10 -15.60 2.30 6.59
CA TYR A 10 -15.10 1.53 5.46
C TYR A 10 -16.26 1.19 4.53
N GLY A 11 -15.98 1.03 3.25
CA GLY A 11 -16.99 0.73 2.24
C GLY A 11 -16.39 0.37 0.89
N PRO A 12 -17.25 0.14 -0.13
CA PRO A 12 -16.83 -0.32 -1.46
C PRO A 12 -15.78 0.57 -2.11
N PHE A 13 -15.89 1.89 -1.94
CA PHE A 13 -14.92 2.85 -2.51
C PHE A 13 -13.52 2.68 -1.88
N GLY A 14 -13.45 2.42 -0.58
CA GLY A 14 -12.17 2.13 0.08
C GLY A 14 -11.56 0.81 -0.37
N PHE A 15 -12.39 -0.21 -0.60
CA PHE A 15 -11.92 -1.50 -1.13
C PHE A 15 -11.36 -1.37 -2.55
N ILE A 16 -12.07 -0.69 -3.45
CA ILE A 16 -11.60 -0.45 -4.82
C ILE A 16 -10.31 0.38 -4.80
N ALA A 17 -10.24 1.41 -3.95
CA ALA A 17 -9.04 2.23 -3.80
C ALA A 17 -7.85 1.41 -3.29
N ALA A 18 -8.07 0.49 -2.34
CA ALA A 18 -7.03 -0.42 -1.88
C ALA A 18 -6.54 -1.32 -3.01
N LEU A 19 -7.45 -2.00 -3.73
CA LEU A 19 -7.08 -2.87 -4.85
C LEU A 19 -6.32 -2.11 -5.94
N ALA A 20 -6.77 -0.90 -6.31
CA ALA A 20 -6.09 -0.09 -7.31
C ALA A 20 -4.67 0.30 -6.84
N THR A 21 -4.54 0.69 -5.58
CA THR A 21 -3.23 1.06 -5.02
C THR A 21 -2.29 -0.15 -4.97
N ILE A 22 -2.80 -1.31 -4.53
CA ILE A 22 -2.06 -2.58 -4.55
C ILE A 22 -1.61 -2.88 -5.98
N ALA A 23 -2.53 -2.92 -6.93
CA ALA A 23 -2.24 -3.26 -8.32
C ALA A 23 -1.15 -2.36 -8.91
N ILE A 24 -1.21 -1.05 -8.68
CA ILE A 24 -0.23 -0.10 -9.22
C ILE A 24 1.14 -0.30 -8.55
N VAL A 25 1.19 -0.30 -7.21
CA VAL A 25 2.45 -0.28 -6.46
C VAL A 25 3.14 -1.64 -6.48
N GLU A 26 2.40 -2.75 -6.39
CA GLU A 26 2.93 -4.10 -6.58
C GLU A 26 3.44 -4.29 -8.00
N THR A 27 2.65 -3.95 -9.02
CA THR A 27 3.07 -4.14 -10.42
C THR A 27 4.35 -3.35 -10.71
N ALA A 28 4.43 -2.09 -10.26
CA ALA A 28 5.66 -1.32 -10.35
C ALA A 28 6.81 -2.04 -9.64
N THR A 29 6.58 -2.52 -8.41
CA THR A 29 7.60 -3.22 -7.62
C THR A 29 8.17 -4.44 -8.31
N TRP A 30 7.32 -5.27 -8.91
CA TRP A 30 7.77 -6.49 -9.59
C TRP A 30 8.42 -6.21 -10.95
N ILE A 31 7.96 -5.20 -11.70
CA ILE A 31 8.58 -4.80 -12.98
C ILE A 31 10.02 -4.31 -12.75
N TRP A 32 10.24 -3.54 -11.69
CA TRP A 32 11.52 -2.92 -11.39
C TRP A 32 12.44 -3.77 -10.51
N ILE A 33 12.06 -5.02 -10.18
CA ILE A 33 12.84 -5.89 -9.31
C ILE A 33 14.30 -6.10 -9.74
N PRO A 34 14.66 -6.18 -11.04
CA PRO A 34 16.07 -6.33 -11.45
C PRO A 34 16.89 -5.06 -11.17
N TYR A 35 16.24 -3.90 -11.06
CA TYR A 35 16.84 -2.58 -10.89
C TYR A 35 16.61 -2.05 -9.47
N TRP A 36 17.19 -2.73 -8.49
CA TRP A 36 16.94 -2.47 -7.06
C TRP A 36 17.09 -0.99 -6.63
N ILE A 37 18.08 -0.28 -7.16
CA ILE A 37 18.28 1.16 -6.86
C ILE A 37 17.12 2.01 -7.40
N ALA A 38 16.69 1.77 -8.64
CA ALA A 38 15.54 2.48 -9.23
C ALA A 38 14.25 2.17 -8.47
N GLN A 39 14.10 0.92 -8.01
CA GLN A 39 12.98 0.51 -7.17
C GLN A 39 12.93 1.28 -5.85
N LEU A 40 14.06 1.52 -5.18
CA LEU A 40 14.10 2.33 -3.95
C LEU A 40 13.67 3.78 -4.20
N TYR A 41 14.12 4.39 -5.30
CA TYR A 41 13.69 5.74 -5.68
C TYR A 41 12.19 5.79 -5.99
N LEU A 42 11.68 4.83 -6.78
CA LEU A 42 10.26 4.73 -7.10
C LEU A 42 9.43 4.56 -5.83
N PHE A 43 9.86 3.69 -4.91
CA PHE A 43 9.17 3.47 -3.65
C PHE A 43 9.17 4.72 -2.80
N GLY A 44 10.30 5.43 -2.67
CA GLY A 44 10.40 6.69 -1.93
C GLY A 44 9.50 7.78 -2.52
N ILE A 45 9.51 7.97 -3.84
CA ILE A 45 8.62 8.93 -4.52
C ILE A 45 7.16 8.54 -4.29
N ALA A 46 6.81 7.26 -4.45
CA ALA A 46 5.47 6.76 -4.20
C ALA A 46 5.05 6.99 -2.74
N THR A 47 5.95 6.81 -1.75
CA THR A 47 5.66 7.10 -0.34
C THR A 47 5.29 8.57 -0.16
N VAL A 48 6.14 9.48 -0.68
CA VAL A 48 5.97 10.94 -0.52
C VAL A 48 4.68 11.44 -1.16
N VAL A 49 4.16 10.75 -2.18
CA VAL A 49 2.89 11.11 -2.82
C VAL A 49 1.71 10.39 -2.17
N VAL A 50 1.72 9.06 -2.15
CA VAL A 50 0.56 8.23 -1.78
C VAL A 50 0.23 8.33 -0.30
N VAL A 51 1.24 8.36 0.58
CA VAL A 51 0.99 8.38 2.03
C VAL A 51 0.39 9.71 2.47
N PRO A 52 0.96 10.88 2.15
CA PRO A 52 0.32 12.15 2.49
C PRO A 52 -1.04 12.30 1.83
N THR A 53 -1.19 11.94 0.55
CA THR A 53 -2.47 12.04 -0.17
C THR A 53 -3.55 11.19 0.51
N GLY A 54 -3.26 9.90 0.76
CA GLY A 54 -4.18 8.99 1.42
C GLY A 54 -4.52 9.46 2.85
N PHE A 55 -3.52 9.99 3.57
CA PHE A 55 -3.71 10.53 4.91
C PHE A 55 -4.63 11.76 4.91
N PHE A 56 -4.33 12.78 4.10
CA PHE A 56 -5.17 13.97 4.02
C PHE A 56 -6.59 13.62 3.57
N MET A 57 -6.75 12.81 2.52
CA MET A 57 -8.06 12.33 2.08
C MET A 57 -8.84 11.62 3.19
N SER A 58 -8.15 10.85 4.03
CA SER A 58 -8.77 10.12 5.15
C SER A 58 -9.28 11.01 6.29
N GLN A 59 -8.74 12.23 6.42
CA GLN A 59 -8.98 13.15 7.53
C GLN A 59 -9.85 14.35 7.15
N THR A 60 -9.70 14.90 5.94
CA THR A 60 -10.32 16.18 5.55
C THR A 60 -11.45 16.03 4.55
N GLY A 61 -11.64 14.83 4.00
CA GLY A 61 -12.67 14.55 3.00
C GLY A 61 -14.04 14.20 3.60
N GLY A 62 -15.10 14.34 2.80
CA GLY A 62 -16.39 13.71 3.09
C GLY A 62 -16.27 12.19 3.14
N THR A 63 -17.32 11.49 3.56
CA THR A 63 -17.29 10.04 3.84
C THR A 63 -16.71 9.17 2.73
N LYS A 64 -17.07 9.43 1.47
CA LYS A 64 -16.54 8.69 0.31
C LYS A 64 -15.04 8.92 0.13
N THR A 65 -14.59 10.17 0.21
CA THR A 65 -13.18 10.56 0.09
C THR A 65 -12.35 9.99 1.23
N ALA A 66 -12.91 9.98 2.45
CA ALA A 66 -12.27 9.39 3.61
C ALA A 66 -12.10 7.87 3.49
N GLN A 67 -13.08 7.17 2.91
CA GLN A 67 -12.96 5.74 2.58
C GLN A 67 -11.86 5.49 1.54
N ILE A 68 -11.78 6.31 0.48
CA ILE A 68 -10.75 6.19 -0.55
C ILE A 68 -9.36 6.40 0.05
N GLY A 69 -9.16 7.45 0.86
CA GLY A 69 -7.88 7.72 1.50
C GLY A 69 -7.40 6.56 2.38
N ARG A 70 -8.30 5.97 3.18
CA ARG A 70 -8.00 4.77 3.97
C ARG A 70 -7.66 3.57 3.08
N GLY A 71 -8.42 3.38 2.00
CA GLY A 71 -8.17 2.36 1.01
C GLY A 71 -6.77 2.48 0.41
N MET A 72 -6.37 3.68 -0.01
CA MET A 72 -5.03 3.95 -0.54
C MET A 72 -3.93 3.62 0.48
N LEU A 73 -4.09 4.03 1.73
CA LEU A 73 -3.12 3.73 2.78
C LEU A 73 -2.99 2.23 3.05
N ILE A 74 -4.12 1.53 3.15
CA ILE A 74 -4.13 0.06 3.32
C ILE A 74 -3.49 -0.63 2.12
N GLY A 75 -3.85 -0.21 0.91
CA GLY A 75 -3.29 -0.78 -0.32
C GLY A 75 -1.80 -0.54 -0.45
N TYR A 76 -1.31 0.64 -0.04
CA TYR A 76 0.12 0.96 -0.03
C TYR A 76 0.91 0.08 0.94
N LEU A 77 0.32 -0.33 2.07
CA LEU A 77 0.94 -1.25 3.03
C LEU A 77 1.12 -2.67 2.49
N ALA A 78 0.37 -3.07 1.45
CA ALA A 78 0.50 -4.40 0.88
C ALA A 78 1.90 -4.63 0.30
N THR A 79 2.47 -3.66 -0.40
CA THR A 79 3.79 -3.80 -1.03
C THR A 79 4.95 -4.06 -0.06
N PRO A 80 5.18 -3.25 0.99
CA PRO A 80 6.22 -3.57 1.97
C PRO A 80 5.93 -4.88 2.70
N LEU A 81 4.66 -5.24 2.91
CA LEU A 81 4.28 -6.52 3.51
C LEU A 81 4.63 -7.71 2.59
N THR A 82 4.35 -7.61 1.30
CA THR A 82 4.73 -8.63 0.31
C THR A 82 6.23 -8.80 0.25
N ILE A 83 7.01 -7.71 0.23
CA ILE A 83 8.48 -7.79 0.30
C ILE A 83 8.91 -8.50 1.59
N ALA A 84 8.36 -8.09 2.73
CA ALA A 84 8.70 -8.67 4.03
C ALA A 84 8.42 -10.18 4.10
N LEU A 85 7.33 -10.64 3.50
CA LEU A 85 6.89 -12.03 3.58
C LEU A 85 7.45 -12.92 2.46
N VAL A 86 7.64 -12.38 1.25
CA VAL A 86 7.97 -13.17 0.06
C VAL A 86 9.44 -13.02 -0.34
N VAL A 87 10.06 -11.87 -0.10
CA VAL A 87 11.45 -11.61 -0.53
C VAL A 87 12.44 -11.88 0.60
N ILE A 88 12.17 -11.41 1.82
CA ILE A 88 13.12 -11.54 2.94
C ILE A 88 13.42 -13.01 3.28
N PRO A 89 12.43 -13.91 3.46
CA PRO A 89 12.75 -15.27 3.90
C PRO A 89 13.62 -16.06 2.91
N PRO A 90 13.34 -16.08 1.59
CA PRO A 90 14.23 -16.73 0.63
C PRO A 90 15.64 -16.13 0.64
N VAL A 91 15.76 -14.80 0.67
CA VAL A 91 17.08 -14.13 0.69
C VAL A 91 17.88 -14.55 1.92
N VAL A 92 17.25 -14.57 3.10
CA VAL A 92 17.91 -15.00 4.35
C VAL A 92 18.33 -16.47 4.25
N ILE A 93 17.44 -17.36 3.81
CA ILE A 93 17.75 -18.79 3.68
C ILE A 93 18.91 -19.01 2.70
N THR A 94 18.87 -18.36 1.53
CA THR A 94 19.95 -18.46 0.54
C THR A 94 21.27 -17.92 1.07
N GLN A 95 21.27 -16.84 1.85
CA GLN A 95 22.49 -16.33 2.49
C GLN A 95 23.04 -17.28 3.55
N LEU A 96 22.17 -17.94 4.33
CA LEU A 96 22.58 -18.93 5.32
C LEU A 96 23.19 -20.17 4.64
N LEU A 97 22.57 -20.66 3.57
CA LEU A 97 23.07 -21.82 2.82
C LEU A 97 24.42 -21.57 2.14
N HIS A 98 24.67 -20.37 1.62
CA HIS A 98 25.98 -20.03 1.01
C HIS A 98 27.09 -19.76 2.05
N ARG A 99 26.74 -19.56 3.33
CA ARG A 99 27.70 -19.33 4.41
C ARG A 99 28.02 -20.60 5.23
N ALA A 100 27.29 -21.69 5.01
CA ALA A 100 27.49 -22.99 5.64
C ALA A 100 28.39 -23.88 4.78
#